data_AF-A0A2W4PW69-F1
#
_entry.id   AF-A0A2W4PW69-F1
#
_cell.length_a   1.000
_cell.length_b   1.000
_cell.length_c   1.000
_cell.angle_alpha   90.00
_cell.angle_beta   90.00
_cell.angle_gamma   90.00
#
_symmetry.space_group_name_H-M   'P 1'
#
loop_
_entity.id
_entity.type
_entity.pdbx_description
1 polymer ?
#
loop_
_entity_poly.entity_id
_entity_poly.type
_entity_poly.pdbx_seq_one_letter_code
_entity_poly.pdbx_strand_id
1 'polypeptide(L)'
;MSDIDAIVIGAGAAGIGAARRLRAAGRNVVLLEARNRVGGRCALDLSLGMPVDLGAAWLHFAGENVWTTLAEQDGFTIDRRSPGWGPDAWVGGRAPTPAERALAGESYRRYEQLIADAAEAGRDVPVADVLPDDAFRPRFDAVMTWAMGVESRAVSTVDYHRYADSDENWSVREGLGAVVEAAAADLPVSLGVRVTRIAWNGGCVKVDSTAGSLEARAAIVTLPTAVLAQDAVRFDPPLPASHRQAIGALPPAGGNKGSSGLGDLQGSAPNVPGHSTAPGGLAAPP
;
A
#
# COMPACT_ATOMS: atom_id res chain seq x y z
N MET A 1 -34.42 -12.99 16.29
CA MET A 1 -33.47 -12.58 15.23
C MET A 1 -32.40 -11.76 15.91
N SER A 2 -31.12 -11.90 15.52
CA SER A 2 -30.05 -11.09 16.09
C SER A 2 -30.29 -9.60 15.83
N ASP A 3 -29.98 -8.75 16.81
CA ASP A 3 -30.00 -7.28 16.67
C ASP A 3 -28.83 -6.78 15.79
N ILE A 4 -27.85 -7.63 15.47
CA ILE A 4 -26.69 -7.30 14.64
C ILE A 4 -27.03 -7.57 13.17
N ASP A 5 -26.99 -6.54 12.34
CA ASP A 5 -27.19 -6.69 10.88
C ASP A 5 -25.98 -7.33 10.22
N ALA A 6 -24.76 -6.92 10.58
CA ALA A 6 -23.53 -7.45 9.98
C ALA A 6 -22.36 -7.55 10.96
N ILE A 7 -21.58 -8.63 10.83
CA ILE A 7 -20.26 -8.77 11.47
C ILE A 7 -19.18 -8.59 10.40
N VAL A 8 -18.29 -7.63 10.59
CA VAL A 8 -17.12 -7.43 9.72
C VAL A 8 -15.89 -8.05 10.38
N ILE A 9 -15.16 -8.88 9.63
CA ILE A 9 -14.01 -9.62 10.15
C ILE A 9 -12.74 -8.99 9.57
N GLY A 10 -11.95 -8.38 10.44
CA GLY A 10 -10.78 -7.56 10.13
C GLY A 10 -11.10 -6.06 10.17
N ALA A 11 -10.29 -5.30 10.89
CA ALA A 11 -10.36 -3.83 10.98
C ALA A 11 -9.20 -3.17 10.20
N GLY A 12 -8.89 -3.70 9.02
CA GLY A 12 -8.07 -3.01 8.02
C GLY A 12 -8.89 -2.05 7.16
N ALA A 13 -8.24 -1.37 6.21
CA ALA A 13 -8.87 -0.40 5.30
C ALA A 13 -10.21 -0.90 4.69
N ALA A 14 -10.25 -2.14 4.19
CA ALA A 14 -11.47 -2.72 3.61
C ALA A 14 -12.60 -2.91 4.64
N GLY A 15 -12.29 -3.44 5.83
CA GLY A 15 -13.27 -3.67 6.89
C GLY A 15 -13.80 -2.36 7.48
N ILE A 16 -12.92 -1.37 7.68
CA ILE A 16 -13.28 -0.02 8.10
C ILE A 16 -14.20 0.63 7.06
N GLY A 17 -13.85 0.56 5.78
CA GLY A 17 -14.68 1.09 4.69
C GLY A 17 -16.07 0.45 4.65
N ALA A 18 -16.15 -0.88 4.76
CA ALA A 18 -17.41 -1.61 4.80
C ALA A 18 -18.28 -1.20 6.00
N ALA A 19 -17.69 -1.13 7.19
CA ALA A 19 -18.41 -0.75 8.41
C ALA A 19 -18.89 0.71 8.38
N ARG A 20 -18.07 1.66 7.90
CA ARG A 20 -18.49 3.06 7.71
C ARG A 20 -19.70 3.14 6.79
N ARG A 21 -19.68 2.43 5.66
CA ARG A 21 -20.79 2.46 4.69
C ARG A 21 -22.06 1.83 5.25
N LEU A 22 -21.96 0.70 5.96
CA LEU A 22 -23.11 0.07 6.61
C LEU A 22 -23.71 0.94 7.71
N ARG A 23 -22.89 1.58 8.55
CA ARG A 23 -23.37 2.50 9.59
C ARG A 23 -24.01 3.76 9.01
N ALA A 24 -23.46 4.32 7.94
CA ALA A 24 -24.10 5.42 7.21
C ALA A 24 -25.48 5.03 6.65
N ALA A 25 -25.71 3.75 6.38
CA ALA A 25 -27.01 3.20 5.98
C ALA A 25 -27.91 2.81 7.18
N GLY A 26 -27.55 3.20 8.42
CA GLY A 26 -28.33 2.93 9.63
C GLY A 26 -28.30 1.48 10.10
N ARG A 27 -27.32 0.67 9.68
CA ARG A 27 -27.20 -0.74 10.08
C ARG A 27 -26.42 -0.92 11.36
N ASN A 28 -26.81 -1.91 12.17
CA ASN A 28 -26.07 -2.30 13.35
C ASN A 28 -24.92 -3.25 12.97
N VAL A 29 -23.68 -2.82 13.20
CA VAL A 29 -22.48 -3.52 12.73
C VAL A 29 -21.52 -3.72 13.90
N VAL A 30 -20.80 -4.83 13.91
CA VAL A 30 -19.66 -5.07 14.81
C VAL A 30 -18.44 -5.44 13.98
N LEU A 31 -17.26 -4.90 14.32
CA LEU A 31 -15.99 -5.33 13.71
C LEU A 31 -15.22 -6.20 14.71
N LEU A 32 -14.68 -7.32 14.24
CA LEU A 32 -13.80 -8.18 15.02
C LEU A 32 -12.38 -8.13 14.42
N GLU A 33 -11.40 -7.72 15.22
CA GLU A 33 -10.00 -7.62 14.80
C GLU A 33 -9.10 -8.48 15.68
N ALA A 34 -8.29 -9.33 15.04
CA ALA A 34 -7.45 -10.29 15.73
C ALA A 34 -6.28 -9.62 16.47
N ARG A 35 -5.79 -8.49 15.98
CA ARG A 35 -4.68 -7.73 16.59
C ARG A 35 -5.20 -6.77 17.66
N ASN A 36 -4.27 -6.26 18.47
CA ASN A 36 -4.55 -5.22 19.46
C ASN A 36 -4.51 -3.81 18.86
N ARG A 37 -4.74 -3.67 17.54
CA ARG A 37 -4.79 -2.40 16.82
C ARG A 37 -5.62 -2.54 15.54
N VAL A 38 -6.18 -1.43 15.08
CA VAL A 38 -6.81 -1.30 13.75
C VAL A 38 -5.75 -1.06 12.66
N GLY A 39 -6.22 -0.84 11.42
CA GLY A 39 -5.41 -0.41 10.28
C GLY A 39 -4.86 -1.57 9.42
N GLY A 40 -4.73 -2.76 10.00
CA GLY A 40 -4.27 -3.95 9.27
C GLY A 40 -2.85 -3.75 8.70
N ARG A 41 -2.76 -3.63 7.37
CA ARG A 41 -1.50 -3.36 6.63
C ARG A 41 -1.12 -1.87 6.57
N CYS A 42 -2.01 -0.96 6.96
CA CYS A 42 -1.66 0.43 7.21
C CYS A 42 -1.29 0.50 8.69
N ALA A 43 0.00 0.56 9.00
CA ALA A 43 0.51 0.49 10.36
C ALA A 43 1.54 1.58 10.56
N LEU A 44 1.29 2.43 11.55
CA LEU A 44 2.14 3.56 11.88
C LEU A 44 3.11 3.18 13.01
N ASP A 45 4.35 3.63 12.88
CA ASP A 45 5.34 3.63 13.95
C ASP A 45 5.76 5.06 14.26
N LEU A 46 5.84 5.39 15.54
CA LEU A 46 6.25 6.70 16.07
C LEU A 46 7.61 6.63 16.81
N SER A 47 8.24 5.45 16.86
CA SER A 47 9.43 5.19 17.69
C SER A 47 10.64 6.06 17.33
N LEU A 48 10.71 6.58 16.10
CA LEU A 48 11.78 7.44 15.60
C LEU A 48 11.51 8.94 15.83
N GLY A 49 10.49 9.30 16.62
CA GLY A 49 10.12 10.71 16.86
C GLY A 49 9.42 11.38 15.68
N MET A 50 9.10 10.62 14.63
CA MET A 50 8.30 11.04 13.48
C MET A 50 7.42 9.88 13.01
N PRO A 51 6.29 10.15 12.35
CA PRO A 51 5.42 9.12 11.80
C PRO A 51 6.09 8.36 10.65
N VAL A 52 6.09 7.02 10.76
CA VAL A 52 6.63 6.11 9.76
C VAL A 52 5.62 5.00 9.47
N ASP A 53 5.11 4.95 8.24
CA ASP A 53 4.27 3.84 7.79
C ASP A 53 5.10 2.57 7.55
N LEU A 54 4.90 1.57 8.39
CA LEU A 54 5.53 0.25 8.28
C LEU A 54 4.96 -0.59 7.13
N GLY A 55 3.80 -0.22 6.59
CA GLY A 55 3.14 -0.90 5.48
C GLY A 55 2.73 0.05 4.36
N ALA A 56 1.44 0.17 4.04
CA ALA A 56 0.99 1.12 3.01
C ALA A 56 1.34 2.57 3.43
N ALA A 57 1.92 3.35 2.51
CA ALA A 57 2.39 4.72 2.77
C ALA A 57 2.02 5.74 1.69
N TRP A 58 1.41 5.29 0.59
CA TRP A 58 1.11 6.10 -0.57
C TRP A 58 -0.39 6.03 -0.88
N LEU A 59 -0.93 7.18 -1.27
CA LEU A 59 -2.22 7.32 -1.91
C LEU A 59 -1.97 7.22 -3.42
N HIS A 60 -2.15 6.02 -3.98
CA HIS A 60 -2.16 5.83 -5.43
C HIS A 60 -3.49 6.34 -6.01
N PHE A 61 -3.50 6.78 -7.26
CA PHE A 61 -4.66 7.43 -7.88
C PHE A 61 -5.20 8.60 -7.06
N ALA A 62 -4.29 9.42 -6.57
CA ALA A 62 -4.54 10.24 -5.41
C ALA A 62 -5.72 11.23 -5.60
N GLY A 63 -5.95 11.75 -6.81
CA GLY A 63 -7.08 12.63 -7.13
C GLY A 63 -8.46 11.96 -7.04
N GLU A 64 -8.56 10.64 -7.22
CA GLU A 64 -9.82 9.88 -7.14
C GLU A 64 -9.90 8.96 -5.91
N ASN A 65 -8.82 8.88 -5.14
CA ASN A 65 -8.71 7.97 -4.01
C ASN A 65 -9.57 8.45 -2.83
N VAL A 66 -10.52 7.62 -2.41
CA VAL A 66 -11.41 7.91 -1.27
C VAL A 66 -10.65 8.22 0.03
N TRP A 67 -9.45 7.66 0.21
CA TRP A 67 -8.62 7.93 1.38
C TRP A 67 -7.98 9.32 1.34
N THR A 68 -7.75 9.89 0.16
CA THR A 68 -7.38 11.30 0.01
C THR A 68 -8.48 12.19 0.58
N THR A 69 -9.73 11.97 0.15
CA THR A 69 -10.87 12.76 0.63
C THR A 69 -11.06 12.63 2.15
N LEU A 70 -10.92 11.43 2.71
CA LEU A 70 -11.01 11.23 4.15
C LEU A 70 -9.87 11.93 4.90
N ALA A 71 -8.64 11.85 4.38
CA ALA A 71 -7.50 12.55 4.96
C ALA A 71 -7.74 14.07 5.01
N GLU A 72 -8.23 14.67 3.93
CA GLU A 72 -8.52 16.12 3.89
C GLU A 72 -9.65 16.51 4.85
N GLN A 73 -10.72 15.71 4.90
CA GLN A 73 -11.87 15.95 5.80
C GLN A 73 -11.46 15.93 7.28
N ASP A 74 -10.56 15.02 7.63
CA ASP A 74 -10.07 14.85 9.00
C ASP A 74 -8.86 15.77 9.30
N GLY A 75 -8.48 16.65 8.37
CA GLY A 75 -7.47 17.69 8.58
C GLY A 75 -6.02 17.23 8.44
N PHE A 76 -5.76 16.10 7.81
CA PHE A 76 -4.41 15.60 7.54
C PHE A 76 -3.69 16.37 6.42
N THR A 77 -2.36 16.39 6.47
CA THR A 77 -1.54 17.12 5.50
C THR A 77 -1.14 16.21 4.33
N ILE A 78 -1.76 16.42 3.17
CA ILE A 78 -1.38 15.72 1.93
C ILE A 78 -0.20 16.39 1.25
N ASP A 79 0.87 15.62 1.06
CA ASP A 79 2.01 15.98 0.23
C ASP A 79 1.77 15.51 -1.21
N ARG A 80 1.54 16.48 -2.10
CA ARG A 80 1.21 16.27 -3.52
C ARG A 80 2.43 16.30 -4.44
N ARG A 81 3.64 16.34 -3.88
CA ARG A 81 4.87 16.30 -4.67
C ARG A 81 5.01 14.93 -5.32
N SER A 82 5.57 14.91 -6.53
CA SER A 82 5.93 13.67 -7.20
C SER A 82 6.86 12.84 -6.30
N PRO A 83 6.67 11.52 -6.21
CA PRO A 83 7.54 10.64 -5.44
C PRO A 83 8.94 10.48 -6.08
N GLY A 84 9.15 10.98 -7.30
CA GLY A 84 10.41 10.83 -8.03
C GLY A 84 10.69 9.39 -8.44
N TRP A 85 9.65 8.63 -8.83
CA TRP A 85 9.78 7.27 -9.34
C TRP A 85 10.11 7.25 -10.83
N GLY A 86 10.28 6.04 -11.38
CA GLY A 86 10.45 5.83 -12.81
C GLY A 86 11.70 6.54 -13.36
N PRO A 87 11.56 7.37 -14.42
CA PRO A 87 12.69 8.11 -15.00
C PRO A 87 13.41 9.04 -14.01
N ASP A 88 12.70 9.61 -13.04
CA ASP A 88 13.25 10.57 -12.07
C ASP A 88 13.89 9.90 -10.85
N ALA A 89 13.82 8.56 -10.77
CA ALA A 89 14.42 7.82 -9.66
C ALA A 89 15.93 8.02 -9.57
N TRP A 90 16.39 8.20 -8.33
CA TRP A 90 17.80 8.44 -8.01
C TRP A 90 18.68 7.27 -8.44
N VAL A 91 19.90 7.58 -8.89
CA VAL A 91 20.89 6.60 -9.35
C VAL A 91 22.12 6.70 -8.47
N GLY A 92 22.38 5.67 -7.66
CA GLY A 92 23.57 5.64 -6.79
C GLY A 92 23.66 6.80 -5.79
N GLY A 93 22.52 7.25 -5.23
CA GLY A 93 22.49 8.31 -4.23
C GLY A 93 22.54 9.74 -4.79
N ARG A 94 22.36 9.93 -6.10
CA ARG A 94 22.22 11.25 -6.74
C ARG A 94 21.01 11.30 -7.67
N ALA A 95 20.59 12.51 -8.04
CA ALA A 95 19.63 12.71 -9.11
C ALA A 95 20.16 12.15 -10.45
N PRO A 96 19.27 11.62 -11.32
CA PRO A 96 19.68 11.14 -12.63
C PRO A 96 20.15 12.29 -13.53
N THR A 97 21.05 12.00 -14.47
CA THR A 97 21.42 12.91 -15.55
C THR A 97 20.30 12.97 -16.61
N PRO A 98 20.30 13.98 -17.51
CA PRO A 98 19.34 14.02 -18.61
C PRO A 98 19.36 12.76 -19.49
N ALA A 99 20.54 12.19 -19.74
CA ALA A 99 20.69 10.98 -20.54
C ALA A 99 20.13 9.73 -19.81
N GLU A 100 20.38 9.59 -18.51
CA GLU A 100 19.82 8.49 -17.71
C GLU A 100 18.29 8.58 -17.61
N ARG A 101 17.73 9.79 -17.48
CA ARG A 101 16.27 10.01 -17.52
C ARG A 101 15.68 9.61 -18.87
N ALA A 102 16.29 10.04 -19.97
CA ALA A 102 15.83 9.71 -21.32
C ALA A 102 15.84 8.20 -21.56
N LEU A 103 16.96 7.53 -21.23
CA LEU A 103 17.09 6.08 -21.33
C LEU A 103 16.03 5.35 -20.51
N ALA A 104 15.81 5.77 -19.26
CA ALA A 104 14.79 5.16 -18.41
C ALA A 104 13.39 5.34 -18.99
N GLY A 105 13.02 6.56 -19.42
CA GLY A 105 11.71 6.83 -20.01
C GLY A 105 11.46 6.07 -21.30
N GLU A 106 12.46 5.95 -22.18
CA GLU A 106 12.36 5.13 -23.39
C GLU A 106 12.21 3.64 -23.07
N SER A 107 12.98 3.14 -22.09
CA SER A 107 12.94 1.74 -21.70
C SER A 107 11.61 1.35 -21.04
N TYR A 108 11.11 2.16 -20.10
CA TYR A 108 9.79 1.95 -19.47
C TYR A 108 8.68 1.90 -20.53
N ARG A 109 8.59 2.90 -21.40
CA ARG A 109 7.58 2.92 -22.48
C ARG A 109 7.67 1.70 -23.39
N ARG A 110 8.90 1.30 -23.76
CA ARG A 110 9.11 0.11 -24.59
C ARG A 110 8.62 -1.16 -23.89
N TYR A 111 8.92 -1.30 -22.61
CA TYR A 111 8.58 -2.50 -21.84
C TYR A 111 7.08 -2.58 -21.58
N GLU A 112 6.45 -1.46 -21.22
CA GLU A 112 5.00 -1.34 -21.08
C GLU A 112 4.28 -1.69 -22.38
N GLN A 113 4.79 -1.21 -23.53
CA GLN A 113 4.23 -1.56 -24.83
C GLN A 113 4.33 -3.07 -25.12
N LEU A 114 5.48 -3.70 -24.84
CA LEU A 114 5.65 -5.15 -25.04
C LEU A 114 4.72 -5.99 -24.16
N ILE A 115 4.48 -5.54 -22.92
CA ILE A 115 3.52 -6.16 -22.01
C ILE A 115 2.10 -5.99 -22.53
N ALA A 116 1.74 -4.77 -22.96
CA ALA A 116 0.44 -4.46 -23.54
C ALA A 116 0.17 -5.30 -24.81
N ASP A 117 1.12 -5.34 -25.75
CA ASP A 117 1.00 -6.13 -26.99
C ASP A 117 0.76 -7.62 -26.68
N ALA A 118 1.44 -8.17 -25.67
CA ALA A 118 1.22 -9.54 -25.24
C ALA A 118 -0.18 -9.74 -24.64
N ALA A 119 -0.63 -8.83 -23.77
CA ALA A 119 -1.92 -8.88 -23.13
C ALA A 119 -3.09 -8.72 -24.13
N GLU A 120 -3.00 -7.77 -25.05
CA GLU A 120 -3.98 -7.52 -26.11
C GLU A 120 -4.08 -8.70 -27.09
N ALA A 121 -2.98 -9.40 -27.32
CA ALA A 121 -2.96 -10.67 -28.06
C ALA A 121 -3.52 -11.86 -27.26
N GLY A 122 -3.98 -11.66 -26.03
CA GLY A 122 -4.51 -12.71 -25.14
C GLY A 122 -3.44 -13.65 -24.58
N ARG A 123 -2.16 -13.27 -24.63
CA ARG A 123 -1.05 -14.06 -24.09
C ARG A 123 -0.84 -13.70 -22.62
N ASP A 124 -1.49 -14.45 -21.74
CA ASP A 124 -1.27 -14.37 -20.30
C ASP A 124 -0.04 -15.20 -19.90
N VAL A 125 1.11 -14.52 -19.84
CA VAL A 125 2.42 -15.12 -19.54
C VAL A 125 3.14 -14.25 -18.52
N PRO A 126 4.22 -14.75 -17.88
CA PRO A 126 5.07 -13.91 -17.07
C PRO A 126 5.57 -12.67 -17.81
N VAL A 127 5.53 -11.49 -17.18
CA VAL A 127 6.10 -10.25 -17.74
C VAL A 127 7.56 -10.46 -18.14
N ALA A 128 8.32 -11.22 -17.34
CA ALA A 128 9.72 -11.51 -17.65
C ALA A 128 9.95 -12.15 -19.04
N ASP A 129 8.98 -12.87 -19.59
CA ASP A 129 9.10 -13.64 -20.83
C ASP A 129 8.90 -12.79 -22.09
N VAL A 130 8.34 -11.58 -21.94
CA VAL A 130 8.07 -10.66 -23.07
C VAL A 130 9.05 -9.49 -23.14
N LEU A 131 9.90 -9.34 -22.14
CA LEU A 131 10.87 -8.25 -22.05
C LEU A 131 12.24 -8.66 -22.62
N PRO A 132 12.95 -7.73 -23.29
CA PRO A 132 14.30 -7.99 -23.78
C PRO A 132 15.29 -8.18 -22.62
N ASP A 133 16.40 -8.86 -22.91
CA ASP A 133 17.57 -8.93 -22.04
C ASP A 133 18.56 -7.84 -22.44
N ASP A 134 18.31 -6.62 -21.97
CA ASP A 134 19.15 -5.44 -22.23
C ASP A 134 19.70 -4.84 -20.92
N ALA A 135 20.55 -3.82 -21.03
CA ALA A 135 21.22 -3.21 -19.88
C ALA A 135 20.27 -2.56 -18.86
N PHE A 136 19.03 -2.22 -19.25
CA PHE A 136 18.04 -1.62 -18.36
C PHE A 136 17.22 -2.67 -17.62
N ARG A 137 17.14 -3.90 -18.16
CA ARG A 137 16.34 -5.01 -17.63
C ARG A 137 16.50 -5.24 -16.11
N PRO A 138 17.72 -5.30 -15.53
CA PRO A 138 17.85 -5.53 -14.09
C PRO A 138 17.25 -4.43 -13.21
N ARG A 139 17.30 -3.16 -13.67
CA ARG A 139 16.68 -2.03 -12.96
C ARG A 139 15.17 -2.12 -13.03
N PHE A 140 14.62 -2.43 -14.19
CA PHE A 140 13.17 -2.60 -14.36
C PHE A 140 12.66 -3.74 -13.48
N ASP A 141 13.31 -4.91 -13.50
CA ASP A 141 12.93 -6.06 -12.68
C ASP A 141 12.96 -5.71 -11.18
N ALA A 142 14.02 -5.04 -10.70
CA ALA A 142 14.08 -4.63 -9.29
C ALA A 142 12.94 -3.69 -8.87
N VAL A 143 12.57 -2.73 -9.73
CA VAL A 143 11.46 -1.79 -9.47
C VAL A 143 10.12 -2.52 -9.54
N MET A 144 9.93 -3.39 -10.53
CA MET A 144 8.71 -4.19 -10.68
C MET A 144 8.53 -5.13 -9.48
N THR A 145 9.59 -5.79 -9.02
CA THR A 145 9.56 -6.64 -7.83
C THR A 145 9.14 -5.86 -6.59
N TRP A 146 9.67 -4.65 -6.42
CA TRP A 146 9.27 -3.76 -5.34
C TRP A 146 7.80 -3.32 -5.44
N ALA A 147 7.33 -2.94 -6.63
CA ALA A 147 5.98 -2.45 -6.85
C ALA A 147 4.92 -3.56 -6.72
N MET A 148 5.19 -4.75 -7.26
CA MET A 148 4.24 -5.87 -7.31
C MET A 148 4.34 -6.79 -6.09
N GLY A 149 5.45 -6.71 -5.33
CA GLY A 149 5.75 -7.60 -4.20
C GLY A 149 6.06 -9.05 -4.62
N VAL A 150 6.28 -9.29 -5.91
CA VAL A 150 6.71 -10.55 -6.52
C VAL A 150 7.60 -10.24 -7.71
N GLU A 151 8.51 -11.16 -8.04
CA GLU A 151 9.41 -11.02 -9.20
C GLU A 151 8.64 -10.94 -10.52
N SER A 152 9.18 -10.24 -11.52
CA SER A 152 8.55 -10.07 -12.85
C SER A 152 8.18 -11.39 -13.54
N ARG A 153 8.85 -12.50 -13.19
CA ARG A 153 8.51 -13.87 -13.65
C ARG A 153 7.23 -14.45 -13.03
N ALA A 154 6.64 -13.78 -12.06
CA ALA A 154 5.39 -14.15 -11.39
C ALA A 154 4.28 -13.11 -11.61
N VAL A 155 4.55 -12.08 -12.42
CA VAL A 155 3.58 -11.05 -12.79
C VAL A 155 2.92 -11.43 -14.11
N SER A 156 1.60 -11.50 -14.15
CA SER A 156 0.83 -11.73 -15.37
C SER A 156 0.87 -10.49 -16.28
N THR A 157 1.15 -10.69 -17.57
CA THR A 157 1.04 -9.62 -18.58
C THR A 157 -0.37 -9.04 -18.66
N VAL A 158 -1.40 -9.88 -18.59
CA VAL A 158 -2.80 -9.47 -18.68
C VAL A 158 -3.24 -8.68 -17.45
N ASP A 159 -2.92 -9.16 -16.25
CA ASP A 159 -3.31 -8.45 -15.02
C ASP A 159 -2.52 -7.14 -14.86
N TYR A 160 -1.24 -7.12 -15.24
CA TYR A 160 -0.45 -5.89 -15.26
C TYR A 160 -1.03 -4.86 -16.24
N HIS A 161 -1.39 -5.27 -17.46
CA HIS A 161 -1.98 -4.37 -18.45
C HIS A 161 -3.37 -3.85 -18.03
N ARG A 162 -4.13 -4.62 -17.25
CA ARG A 162 -5.42 -4.19 -16.69
C ARG A 162 -5.28 -3.21 -15.53
N TYR A 163 -4.11 -3.14 -14.89
CA TYR A 163 -3.86 -2.16 -13.86
C TYR A 163 -3.82 -0.77 -14.50
N ALA A 164 -4.79 0.07 -14.15
CA ALA A 164 -4.72 1.48 -14.47
C ALA A 164 -3.69 2.15 -13.52
N ASP A 165 -3.15 3.29 -13.94
CA ASP A 165 -2.44 4.23 -13.06
C ASP A 165 -2.77 5.64 -13.55
N SER A 166 -3.10 6.56 -12.63
CA SER A 166 -3.30 7.97 -13.00
C SER A 166 -2.01 8.78 -12.89
N ASP A 167 -0.89 8.14 -12.54
CA ASP A 167 0.40 8.74 -12.20
C ASP A 167 0.37 9.68 -10.99
N GLU A 168 -0.81 9.92 -10.41
CA GLU A 168 -0.99 10.73 -9.22
C GLU A 168 -0.77 9.90 -7.96
N ASN A 169 0.40 10.08 -7.36
CA ASN A 169 0.85 9.33 -6.20
C ASN A 169 1.24 10.32 -5.10
N TRP A 170 0.42 10.43 -4.06
CA TRP A 170 0.63 11.38 -2.96
C TRP A 170 0.93 10.64 -1.66
N SER A 171 1.44 11.36 -0.67
CA SER A 171 1.64 10.83 0.67
C SER A 171 0.96 11.70 1.71
N VAL A 172 0.75 11.14 2.91
CA VAL A 172 0.21 11.88 4.06
C VAL A 172 1.35 12.09 5.04
N ARG A 173 1.62 13.33 5.42
CA ARG A 173 2.76 13.67 6.28
C ARG A 173 2.71 12.97 7.64
N GLU A 174 1.50 12.81 8.17
CA GLU A 174 1.22 12.12 9.43
C GLU A 174 1.14 10.59 9.28
N GLY A 175 1.23 10.09 8.05
CA GLY A 175 1.17 8.67 7.70
C GLY A 175 -0.24 8.20 7.28
N LEU A 176 -0.29 7.34 6.27
CA LEU A 176 -1.53 6.71 5.81
C LEU A 176 -2.14 5.81 6.90
N GLY A 177 -1.32 5.18 7.72
CA GLY A 177 -1.74 4.45 8.91
C GLY A 177 -2.61 5.31 9.85
N ALA A 178 -2.22 6.57 10.07
CA ALA A 178 -2.97 7.50 10.91
C ALA A 178 -4.34 7.82 10.32
N VAL A 179 -4.44 8.02 9.00
CA VAL A 179 -5.72 8.25 8.31
C VAL A 179 -6.65 7.05 8.47
N VAL A 180 -6.14 5.84 8.26
CA VAL A 180 -6.95 4.61 8.40
C VAL A 180 -7.39 4.40 9.85
N GLU A 181 -6.53 4.69 10.82
CA GLU A 181 -6.85 4.63 12.25
C GLU A 181 -7.91 5.65 12.64
N ALA A 182 -7.77 6.92 12.23
CA ALA A 182 -8.76 7.98 12.46
C ALA A 182 -10.12 7.60 11.85
N ALA A 183 -10.12 7.01 10.65
CA ALA A 183 -11.33 6.57 10.00
C ALA A 183 -12.09 5.47 10.77
N ALA A 184 -11.45 4.79 11.73
CA ALA A 184 -12.04 3.78 12.58
C ALA A 184 -12.52 4.29 13.94
N ALA A 185 -12.24 5.53 14.32
CA ALA A 185 -12.43 6.05 15.68
C ALA A 185 -13.86 5.83 16.24
N ASP A 186 -14.88 6.06 15.42
CA ASP A 186 -16.28 5.92 15.83
C ASP A 186 -16.87 4.51 15.58
N LEU A 187 -16.07 3.56 15.09
CA LEU A 187 -16.54 2.23 14.73
C LEU A 187 -16.55 1.28 15.95
N PRO A 188 -17.54 0.39 16.07
CA PRO A 188 -17.63 -0.59 17.15
C PRO A 188 -16.66 -1.77 16.89
N VAL A 189 -15.38 -1.55 17.15
CA VAL A 189 -14.31 -2.54 16.94
C VAL A 189 -13.98 -3.26 18.25
N SER A 190 -14.01 -4.60 18.21
CA SER A 190 -13.45 -5.45 19.26
C SER A 190 -12.06 -5.92 18.86
N LEU A 191 -11.04 -5.40 19.54
CA LEU A 191 -9.63 -5.74 19.33
C LEU A 191 -9.24 -7.01 20.10
N GLY A 192 -8.19 -7.70 19.65
CA GLY A 192 -7.72 -8.95 20.26
C GLY A 192 -8.71 -10.12 20.12
N VAL A 193 -9.71 -9.99 19.23
CA VAL A 193 -10.75 -10.99 19.00
C VAL A 193 -10.47 -11.73 17.70
N ARG A 194 -9.87 -12.91 17.82
CA ARG A 194 -9.58 -13.76 16.66
C ARG A 194 -10.78 -14.65 16.35
N VAL A 195 -11.34 -14.47 15.16
CA VAL A 195 -12.37 -15.38 14.60
C VAL A 195 -11.74 -16.72 14.25
N THR A 196 -12.45 -17.81 14.53
CA THR A 196 -11.99 -19.19 14.28
C THR A 196 -12.96 -19.98 13.40
N ARG A 197 -14.26 -19.67 13.44
CA ARG A 197 -15.27 -20.30 12.58
C ARG A 197 -16.34 -19.31 12.14
N ILE A 198 -16.78 -19.45 10.89
CA ILE A 198 -17.92 -18.73 10.32
C ILE A 198 -18.90 -19.79 9.83
N ALA A 199 -19.98 -19.99 10.58
CA ALA A 199 -21.08 -20.82 10.16
C ALA A 199 -22.16 -19.97 9.50
N TRP A 200 -22.61 -20.35 8.31
CA TRP A 200 -23.54 -19.57 7.53
C TRP A 200 -24.61 -20.47 6.91
N ASN A 201 -25.87 -20.05 7.05
CA ASN A 201 -27.01 -20.62 6.35
C ASN A 201 -27.80 -19.46 5.75
N GLY A 202 -28.62 -19.70 4.72
CA GLY A 202 -29.28 -18.65 3.93
C GLY A 202 -30.24 -17.74 4.71
N GLY A 203 -29.71 -16.87 5.56
CA GLY A 203 -30.44 -15.92 6.42
C GLY A 203 -29.78 -15.60 7.77
N CYS A 204 -28.80 -16.39 8.23
CA CYS A 204 -28.07 -16.15 9.48
C CYS A 204 -26.61 -16.59 9.39
N VAL A 205 -25.72 -15.81 10.01
CA VAL A 205 -24.31 -16.14 10.16
C VAL A 205 -23.98 -16.17 11.65
N LYS A 206 -23.37 -17.26 12.11
CA LYS A 206 -22.77 -17.39 13.43
C LYS A 206 -21.25 -17.35 13.30
N VAL A 207 -20.63 -16.41 14.01
CA VAL A 207 -19.18 -16.21 14.04
C VAL A 207 -18.66 -16.62 15.41
N ASP A 208 -17.81 -17.64 15.45
CA ASP A 208 -17.14 -18.09 16.66
C ASP A 208 -15.74 -17.46 16.74
N SER A 209 -15.37 -16.98 17.92
CA SER A 209 -14.10 -16.29 18.16
C SER A 209 -13.49 -16.65 19.52
N THR A 210 -12.29 -16.14 19.79
CA THR A 210 -11.64 -16.25 21.11
C THR A 210 -12.41 -15.54 22.23
N ALA A 211 -13.35 -14.65 21.91
CA ALA A 211 -14.18 -13.92 22.88
C ALA A 211 -15.61 -14.48 22.98
N GLY A 212 -15.89 -15.64 22.37
CA GLY A 212 -17.23 -16.23 22.28
C GLY A 212 -17.85 -16.09 20.89
N SER A 213 -19.15 -16.39 20.80
CA SER A 213 -19.89 -16.44 19.54
C SER A 213 -20.84 -15.26 19.40
N LEU A 214 -20.94 -14.73 18.18
CA LEU A 214 -21.94 -13.73 17.79
C LEU A 214 -22.77 -14.26 16.62
N GLU A 215 -24.02 -13.82 16.52
CA GLU A 215 -24.89 -14.10 15.40
C GLU A 215 -25.28 -12.79 14.71
N ALA A 216 -25.42 -12.81 13.38
CA ALA A 216 -25.85 -11.67 12.59
C ALA A 216 -26.57 -12.12 11.32
N ARG A 217 -27.18 -11.18 10.60
CA ARG A 217 -27.85 -11.47 9.32
C ARG A 217 -26.85 -11.74 8.19
N ALA A 218 -25.67 -11.11 8.28
CA ALA A 218 -24.58 -11.29 7.31
C ALA A 218 -23.22 -11.19 7.99
N ALA A 219 -22.18 -11.66 7.30
CA ALA A 219 -20.79 -11.37 7.64
C ALA A 219 -20.02 -10.87 6.41
N ILE A 220 -19.11 -9.93 6.63
CA ILE A 220 -18.17 -9.44 5.61
C ILE A 220 -16.77 -9.88 6.04
N VAL A 221 -16.14 -10.71 5.21
CA VAL A 221 -14.79 -11.23 5.47
C VAL A 221 -13.76 -10.37 4.76
N THR A 222 -12.90 -9.70 5.50
CA THR A 222 -11.82 -8.84 4.97
C THR A 222 -10.42 -9.36 5.33
N LEU A 223 -10.33 -10.67 5.58
CA LEU A 223 -9.08 -11.34 5.88
C LEU A 223 -8.13 -11.28 4.68
N PRO A 224 -6.81 -11.11 4.90
CA PRO A 224 -5.83 -11.24 3.83
C PRO A 224 -5.92 -12.59 3.14
N THR A 225 -5.68 -12.64 1.83
CA THR A 225 -5.69 -13.89 1.04
C THR A 225 -4.77 -14.96 1.63
N ALA A 226 -3.59 -14.56 2.12
CA ALA A 226 -2.66 -15.47 2.81
C ALA A 226 -3.24 -16.10 4.09
N VAL A 227 -4.10 -15.39 4.82
CA VAL A 227 -4.78 -15.92 6.01
C VAL A 227 -5.87 -16.92 5.60
N LEU A 228 -6.60 -16.62 4.52
CA LEU A 228 -7.59 -17.54 3.96
C LEU A 228 -6.95 -18.82 3.42
N ALA A 229 -5.79 -18.71 2.77
CA ALA A 229 -5.05 -19.84 2.21
C ALA A 229 -4.45 -20.78 3.30
N GLN A 230 -4.32 -20.31 4.54
CA GLN A 230 -3.83 -21.09 5.68
C GLN A 230 -4.95 -21.79 6.47
N ASP A 231 -6.20 -21.72 6.00
CA ASP A 231 -7.38 -22.26 6.70
C ASP A 231 -7.49 -21.78 8.17
N ALA A 232 -7.01 -20.57 8.46
CA ALA A 232 -7.02 -20.00 9.82
C ALA A 232 -8.44 -19.77 10.37
N VAL A 233 -9.43 -19.69 9.48
CA VAL A 233 -10.86 -19.58 9.79
C VAL A 233 -11.63 -20.67 9.06
N ARG A 234 -12.36 -21.50 9.81
CA ARG A 234 -13.20 -22.55 9.23
C ARG A 234 -14.53 -21.98 8.75
N PHE A 235 -14.90 -22.27 7.50
CA PHE A 235 -16.23 -21.98 6.96
C PHE A 235 -17.15 -23.20 7.08
N ASP A 236 -18.40 -22.99 7.48
CA ASP A 236 -19.40 -24.05 7.67
C ASP A 236 -20.78 -23.64 7.12
N PRO A 237 -21.22 -24.13 5.95
CA PRO A 237 -20.52 -25.09 5.10
C PRO A 237 -19.23 -24.50 4.50
N PRO A 238 -18.30 -25.32 3.98
CA PRO A 238 -17.10 -24.84 3.32
C PRO A 238 -17.43 -23.86 2.18
N LEU A 239 -16.52 -22.91 1.93
CA LEU A 239 -16.63 -22.01 0.77
C LEU A 239 -16.77 -22.82 -0.53
N PRO A 240 -17.47 -22.31 -1.56
CA PRO A 240 -17.54 -23.00 -2.84
C PRO A 240 -16.16 -23.31 -3.43
N ALA A 241 -16.04 -24.41 -4.18
CA ALA A 241 -14.76 -24.86 -4.72
C ALA A 241 -14.06 -23.78 -5.58
N SER A 242 -14.83 -23.03 -6.37
CA SER A 242 -14.33 -21.91 -7.17
C SER A 242 -13.66 -20.82 -6.34
N HIS A 243 -14.18 -20.53 -5.14
CA HIS A 243 -13.59 -19.52 -4.25
C HIS A 243 -12.28 -20.01 -3.65
N ARG A 244 -12.22 -21.28 -3.24
CA ARG A 244 -10.97 -21.88 -2.73
C ARG A 244 -9.89 -21.92 -3.81
N GLN A 245 -10.25 -22.25 -5.05
CA GLN A 245 -9.33 -22.24 -6.17
C GLN A 245 -8.81 -20.82 -6.46
N ALA A 246 -9.69 -19.82 -6.46
CA ALA A 246 -9.29 -18.42 -6.64
C ALA A 246 -8.35 -17.92 -5.53
N ILE A 247 -8.62 -18.28 -4.27
CA ILE A 247 -7.72 -17.95 -3.14
C ILE A 247 -6.34 -18.59 -3.34
N GLY A 248 -6.29 -19.84 -3.77
CA GLY A 248 -5.02 -20.54 -4.01
C GLY A 248 -4.26 -20.08 -5.26
N ALA A 249 -4.93 -19.45 -6.22
CA ALA A 249 -4.32 -18.95 -7.45
C ALA A 249 -3.62 -17.60 -7.27
N LEU A 250 -3.88 -16.87 -6.19
CA LEU A 250 -3.26 -15.58 -5.91
C LEU A 250 -1.97 -15.78 -5.08
N PRO A 251 -0.78 -15.48 -5.62
CA PRO A 251 0.46 -15.63 -4.88
C PRO A 251 0.50 -14.64 -3.71
N PRO A 252 1.04 -15.04 -2.54
CA PRO A 252 1.29 -14.11 -1.46
C PRO A 252 2.45 -13.18 -1.84
N ALA A 253 2.13 -11.97 -2.27
CA ALA A 253 3.11 -10.92 -2.49
C ALA A 253 3.69 -10.45 -1.14
N GLY A 254 4.99 -10.12 -1.13
CA GLY A 254 5.72 -9.72 0.06
C GLY A 254 6.54 -8.45 -0.17
N GLY A 255 6.72 -7.68 0.90
CA GLY A 255 7.56 -6.49 0.90
C GLY A 255 7.85 -6.09 2.34
N ASN A 256 9.10 -5.69 2.60
CA ASN A 256 9.53 -5.22 3.91
C ASN A 256 10.07 -3.80 3.78
N LYS A 257 9.92 -3.02 4.86
CA LYS A 257 10.50 -1.69 4.98
C LYS A 257 11.57 -1.68 6.05
N GLY A 258 12.66 -0.98 5.77
CA GLY A 258 13.66 -0.60 6.76
C GLY A 258 13.58 0.91 6.99
N SER A 259 13.62 1.30 8.27
CA SER A 259 13.62 2.71 8.69
C SER A 259 14.80 2.93 9.62
N SER A 260 15.47 4.06 9.50
CA SER A 260 16.62 4.39 10.33
C SER A 260 16.61 5.87 10.66
N GLY A 261 16.69 6.21 11.95
CA GLY A 261 16.89 7.58 12.40
C GLY A 261 18.36 7.95 12.23
N LEU A 262 18.64 8.93 11.38
CA LEU A 262 19.92 9.62 11.41
C LEU A 262 19.76 10.74 12.45
N GLY A 263 20.59 10.73 13.49
CA GLY A 263 20.67 11.87 14.42
C GLY A 263 21.03 13.15 13.67
N ASP A 264 20.97 14.30 14.33
CA ASP A 264 21.22 15.62 13.72
C ASP A 264 22.37 15.55 12.69
N LEU A 265 22.01 15.70 11.41
CA LEU A 265 22.96 15.91 10.34
C LEU A 265 23.51 17.34 10.49
N GLN A 266 24.25 17.61 11.56
CA GLN A 266 25.20 18.71 11.65
C GLN A 266 26.42 18.35 10.79
N GLY A 267 26.19 18.16 9.50
CA GLY A 267 27.22 18.04 8.48
C GLY A 267 27.70 19.44 8.13
N SER A 268 28.92 19.75 8.56
CA SER A 268 29.68 20.94 8.19
C SER A 268 29.55 21.21 6.68
N ALA A 269 29.19 22.45 6.33
CA ALA A 269 29.22 22.89 4.94
C ALA A 269 30.59 22.56 4.32
N PRO A 270 30.67 22.05 3.09
CA PRO A 270 31.95 21.81 2.43
C PRO A 270 32.70 23.13 2.34
N ASN A 271 33.91 23.15 2.90
CA ASN A 271 34.80 24.30 2.90
C ASN A 271 35.18 24.61 1.45
N VAL A 272 34.53 25.59 0.83
CA VAL A 272 34.91 26.13 -0.47
C VAL A 272 36.19 26.96 -0.25
N PRO A 273 37.34 26.61 -0.84
CA PRO A 273 38.54 27.43 -0.69
C PRO A 273 38.28 28.78 -1.39
N GLY A 274 38.15 29.84 -0.59
CA GLY A 274 38.01 31.20 -1.10
C GLY A 274 39.27 31.60 -1.86
N HIS A 275 39.09 31.95 -3.14
CA HIS A 275 40.12 32.64 -3.92
C HIS A 275 40.41 33.99 -3.27
N SER A 276 41.64 34.14 -2.79
CA SER A 276 42.25 35.40 -2.42
C SER A 276 42.45 36.25 -3.66
N THR A 277 41.79 37.42 -3.71
CA THR A 277 42.20 38.54 -4.56
C THR A 277 42.16 39.81 -3.72
N ALA A 278 43.32 40.24 -3.24
CA ALA A 278 43.54 41.58 -2.75
C ALA A 278 43.49 42.59 -3.91
N PRO A 279 43.10 43.84 -3.64
CA PRO A 279 43.75 44.96 -4.30
C PRO A 279 44.39 45.90 -3.27
N GLY A 280 45.60 46.36 -3.64
CA GLY A 280 46.47 47.23 -2.86
C GLY A 280 45.95 48.66 -2.72
N GLY A 281 46.65 49.40 -1.86
CA GLY A 281 46.21 50.65 -1.26
C GLY A 281 46.31 51.89 -2.13
N LEU A 282 46.00 53.03 -1.50
CA LEU A 282 46.66 54.32 -1.66
C LEU A 282 46.29 55.22 -0.46
N ALA A 283 47.24 56.07 -0.07
CA ALA A 283 47.37 56.69 1.24
C ALA A 283 47.13 58.22 1.25
N ALA A 284 46.76 58.73 2.44
CA ALA A 284 47.14 60.02 3.09
C ALA A 284 46.68 61.37 2.47
N PRO A 285 46.90 62.56 3.09
CA PRO A 285 46.90 63.05 4.50
C PRO A 285 46.08 64.39 4.63
N PRO A 286 46.22 65.29 5.64
CA PRO A 286 46.94 65.27 6.92
C PRO A 286 46.08 65.15 8.19
#